data_AF-A0A7L0Z354-F1
#
_entry.id   AF-A0A7L0Z354-F1
#
_cell.length_a   1.000
_cell.length_b   1.000
_cell.length_c   1.000
_cell.angle_alpha   90.00
_cell.angle_beta   90.00
_cell.angle_gamma   90.00
#
_symmetry.space_group_name_H-M   'P 1'
#
loop_
_entity.id
_entity.type
_entity.pdbx_description
1 polymer ?
#
loop_
_entity_poly.entity_id
_entity_poly.type
_entity_poly.pdbx_seq_one_letter_code
_entity_poly.pdbx_strand_id
1 'polypeptide(L)'
;PTGTFVADHCNASHSKGRCEPCKEGKDFTAHANGLEKCLLCRQCREDQITLRPCTLTQDAECQCKQGYFCVDEGCEMCQRISQ
;
A
#
# COMPACT_ATOMS: atom_id res chain seq x y z
N PRO A 1 -5.23 -13.33 -6.25
CA PRO A 1 -5.62 -13.28 -4.82
C PRO A 1 -5.29 -11.90 -4.23
N THR A 2 -5.50 -11.66 -2.93
CA THR A 2 -4.88 -10.52 -2.24
C THR A 2 -3.38 -10.76 -2.08
N GLY A 3 -2.59 -9.68 -2.02
CA GLY A 3 -1.13 -9.77 -1.90
C GLY A 3 -0.44 -10.45 -3.08
N THR A 4 -1.09 -10.45 -4.24
CA THR A 4 -0.55 -10.98 -5.49
C THR A 4 -0.86 -10.07 -6.66
N PHE A 5 -0.06 -10.15 -7.72
CA PHE A 5 -0.32 -9.57 -9.04
C PHE A 5 -0.30 -10.67 -10.11
N VAL A 6 -0.85 -10.38 -11.29
CA VAL A 6 -0.85 -11.29 -12.44
C VAL A 6 0.53 -11.26 -13.09
N ALA A 7 1.22 -12.40 -13.02
CA ALA A 7 2.50 -12.59 -13.71
C ALA A 7 2.30 -13.10 -15.13
N ASP A 8 1.34 -14.02 -15.34
CA ASP A 8 0.94 -14.49 -16.66
C ASP A 8 -0.59 -14.52 -16.78
N HIS A 9 -1.11 -13.94 -17.85
CA HIS A 9 -2.53 -14.01 -18.17
C HIS A 9 -2.91 -15.41 -18.70
N CYS A 10 -4.19 -15.77 -18.57
CA CYS A 10 -4.71 -16.96 -19.25
C CYS A 10 -4.65 -16.77 -20.77
N ASN A 11 -4.25 -17.81 -21.50
CA ASN A 11 -4.01 -17.74 -22.95
C ASN A 11 -4.98 -18.60 -23.78
N ALA A 12 -5.79 -19.43 -23.12
CA ALA A 12 -6.79 -20.29 -23.74
C ALA A 12 -8.01 -20.47 -22.83
N SER A 13 -9.14 -20.89 -23.41
CA SER A 13 -10.33 -21.25 -22.63
C SER A 13 -9.97 -22.34 -21.61
N HIS A 14 -10.46 -22.20 -20.38
CA HIS A 14 -10.18 -23.08 -19.23
C HIS A 14 -8.71 -23.13 -18.75
N SER A 15 -7.82 -22.29 -19.28
CA SER A 15 -6.46 -22.13 -18.72
C SER A 15 -6.47 -21.27 -17.45
N LYS A 16 -5.51 -21.51 -16.54
CA LYS A 16 -5.30 -20.70 -15.35
C LYS A 16 -4.15 -19.74 -15.60
N GLY A 17 -4.37 -18.45 -15.34
CA GLY A 17 -3.27 -17.48 -15.25
C GLY A 17 -2.40 -17.75 -14.02
N ARG A 18 -1.18 -17.22 -14.01
CA ARG A 18 -0.25 -17.28 -12.88
C ARG A 18 -0.27 -15.97 -12.12
N CYS A 19 -0.40 -16.06 -10.81
CA CYS A 19 -0.26 -14.92 -9.90
C CYS A 19 1.02 -15.09 -9.09
N GLU A 20 1.76 -14.01 -8.89
CA GLU A 20 2.97 -13.97 -8.06
C GLU A 20 2.74 -13.05 -6.86
N PRO A 21 3.39 -13.31 -5.71
CA PRO A 21 3.24 -12.48 -4.53
C PRO A 21 3.82 -11.08 -4.75
N CYS A 22 3.22 -10.12 -4.06
CA CYS A 22 3.83 -8.82 -3.85
C CYS A 22 5.16 -8.96 -3.07
N LYS A 23 5.93 -7.88 -2.99
CA LYS A 23 7.18 -7.79 -2.26
C LYS A 23 6.96 -7.13 -0.91
N GLU A 24 7.18 -7.92 0.15
CA GLU A 24 7.05 -7.49 1.55
C GLU A 24 7.73 -6.14 1.80
N GLY A 25 6.99 -5.21 2.41
CA GLY A 25 7.46 -3.87 2.73
C GLY A 25 7.74 -2.95 1.52
N LYS A 26 7.46 -3.37 0.28
CA LYS A 26 7.63 -2.54 -0.92
C LYS A 26 6.35 -2.32 -1.70
N ASP A 27 5.54 -3.36 -1.86
CA ASP A 27 4.28 -3.27 -2.56
C ASP A 27 3.22 -4.24 -1.99
N PHE A 28 1.95 -3.95 -2.28
CA PHE A 28 0.80 -4.65 -1.72
C PHE A 28 -0.38 -4.69 -2.70
N THR A 29 -1.35 -5.57 -2.43
CA THR A 29 -2.70 -5.48 -3.00
C THR A 29 -3.74 -5.86 -1.94
N ALA A 30 -4.62 -4.93 -1.58
CA ALA A 30 -5.59 -5.11 -0.50
C ALA A 30 -6.75 -6.04 -0.84
N HIS A 31 -7.03 -6.23 -2.14
CA HIS A 31 -8.16 -7.01 -2.63
C HIS A 31 -7.73 -7.97 -3.74
N ALA A 32 -8.57 -8.97 -4.01
CA ALA A 32 -8.43 -9.80 -5.19
C ALA A 32 -8.48 -8.91 -6.44
N ASN A 33 -7.49 -9.05 -7.31
CA ASN A 33 -7.25 -8.12 -8.40
C ASN A 33 -6.74 -8.86 -9.65
N GLY A 34 -6.67 -8.13 -10.76
CA GLY A 34 -6.06 -8.55 -12.03
C GLY A 34 -4.95 -7.59 -12.48
N LEU A 35 -4.28 -6.92 -11.55
CA LEU A 35 -3.20 -5.97 -11.86
C LEU A 35 -1.96 -6.72 -12.31
N GLU A 36 -1.20 -6.15 -13.24
CA GLU A 36 0.09 -6.72 -13.69
C GLU A 36 1.24 -6.40 -12.74
N LYS A 37 1.02 -5.52 -11.75
CA LYS A 37 1.97 -5.14 -10.70
C LYS A 37 1.21 -4.80 -9.43
N CYS A 38 1.84 -5.02 -8.28
CA CYS A 38 1.32 -4.57 -6.99
C CYS A 38 1.41 -3.04 -6.85
N LEU A 39 0.64 -2.49 -5.90
CA LEU A 39 0.66 -1.07 -5.58
C LEU A 39 1.83 -0.78 -4.66
N LEU A 40 2.60 0.27 -4.93
CA LEU A 40 3.71 0.65 -4.07
C LEU A 40 3.20 1.05 -2.68
N CYS A 41 3.89 0.58 -1.65
CA CYS A 41 3.62 0.98 -0.28
C CYS A 41 3.87 2.49 -0.13
N ARG A 42 2.97 3.14 0.60
CA ARG A 42 3.20 4.48 1.13
C ARG A 42 4.43 4.50 2.03
N GLN A 43 5.22 5.56 1.91
CA GLN A 43 6.29 5.87 2.84
C GLN A 43 5.87 7.00 3.75
N CYS A 44 5.98 6.81 5.07
CA CYS A 44 5.70 7.87 6.02
C CYS A 44 6.81 8.92 5.95
N ARG A 45 6.40 10.20 5.93
CA ARG A 45 7.30 11.35 5.84
C ARG A 45 8.02 11.61 7.17
N GLU A 46 8.99 12.50 7.17
CA GLU A 46 9.78 12.84 8.37
C GLU A 46 8.93 13.43 9.51
N ASP A 47 7.82 14.08 9.20
CA ASP A 47 6.85 14.65 10.14
C ASP A 47 5.78 13.62 10.59
N GLN A 48 5.92 12.37 10.17
CA GLN A 48 4.99 11.27 10.44
C GLN A 48 5.65 10.12 11.21
N ILE A 49 4.82 9.30 11.82
CA ILE A 49 5.16 8.00 12.37
C ILE A 49 4.42 6.91 11.60
N THR A 50 5.06 5.76 11.43
CA THR A 50 4.40 4.56 10.92
C THR A 50 3.57 3.93 12.04
N LEU A 51 2.26 3.97 11.91
CA LEU A 51 1.34 3.27 12.82
C LEU A 51 1.26 1.79 12.50
N ARG A 52 1.17 1.46 11.21
CA ARG A 52 1.18 0.08 10.72
C ARG A 52 2.14 -0.04 9.54
N PRO A 53 3.02 -1.04 9.55
CA PRO A 53 3.91 -1.27 8.41
C PRO A 53 3.11 -1.77 7.22
N CYS A 54 3.63 -1.52 6.02
CA CYS A 54 3.09 -2.13 4.82
C CYS A 54 3.35 -3.64 4.82
N THR A 55 2.35 -4.41 4.39
CA THR A 55 2.41 -5.87 4.23
C THR A 55 1.94 -6.23 2.82
N LEU A 56 2.01 -7.51 2.42
CA LEU A 56 1.52 -7.93 1.10
C LEU A 56 0.05 -7.53 0.84
N THR A 57 -0.78 -7.44 1.89
CA THR A 57 -2.23 -7.22 1.75
C THR A 57 -2.70 -5.88 2.30
N GLN A 58 -1.82 -5.00 2.76
CA GLN A 58 -2.20 -3.73 3.37
C GLN A 58 -1.11 -2.68 3.16
N ASP A 59 -1.51 -1.45 2.85
CA ASP A 59 -0.60 -0.31 2.79
C ASP A 59 -0.03 0.05 4.17
N ALA A 60 1.03 0.85 4.20
CA ALA A 60 1.47 1.50 5.42
C ALA A 60 0.45 2.55 5.88
N GLU A 61 0.14 2.55 7.18
CA GLU A 61 -0.64 3.61 7.82
C GLU A 61 0.30 4.60 8.51
N CYS A 62 0.17 5.88 8.17
CA CYS A 62 0.99 6.96 8.71
C CYS A 62 0.15 7.94 9.54
N GLN A 63 0.73 8.47 10.61
CA GLN A 63 0.10 9.50 11.43
C GLN A 63 1.07 10.65 11.68
N CYS A 64 0.57 11.89 11.74
CA CYS A 64 1.37 13.04 12.14
C CYS A 64 1.98 12.86 13.53
N LYS A 65 3.24 13.28 13.68
CA LYS A 65 3.92 13.35 14.98
C LYS A 65 3.20 14.30 15.93
N GLN A 66 3.43 14.12 17.24
CA GLN A 66 2.92 15.04 18.24
C GLN A 66 3.38 16.48 17.95
N GLY A 67 2.48 17.45 18.09
CA GLY A 67 2.73 18.84 17.71
C GLY A 67 2.41 19.15 16.25
N TYR A 68 1.92 18.18 15.48
CA TYR A 68 1.39 18.36 14.13
C TYR A 68 -0.06 17.85 14.06
N PHE A 69 -0.82 18.40 13.11
CA PHE A 69 -2.17 17.94 12.80
C PHE A 69 -2.34 17.62 11.31
N CYS A 70 -3.28 16.74 11.06
CA CYS A 70 -3.67 16.24 9.76
C CYS A 70 -4.58 17.26 9.07
N VAL A 71 -4.26 17.71 7.86
CA VAL A 71 -5.11 18.64 7.09
C VAL A 71 -6.03 17.98 6.07
N ASP A 72 -5.73 16.75 5.67
CA ASP A 72 -6.45 16.01 4.63
C ASP A 72 -6.94 14.64 5.15
N GLU A 73 -7.92 14.04 4.47
CA GLU A 73 -8.54 12.76 4.86
C GLU A 73 -7.57 11.55 4.80
N GLY A 74 -6.36 11.72 4.26
CA GLY A 74 -5.32 10.69 4.17
C GLY A 74 -4.08 10.95 5.02
N CYS A 75 -4.05 12.06 5.77
CA CYS A 75 -2.84 12.55 6.41
C CYS A 75 -1.62 12.62 5.49
N GLU A 76 -1.76 13.01 4.24
CA GLU A 76 -0.62 13.16 3.33
C GLU A 76 0.27 14.33 3.73
N MET A 77 -0.32 15.38 4.32
CA MET A 77 0.39 16.55 4.84
C MET A 77 0.12 16.76 6.33
N CYS A 78 1.19 17.00 7.09
CA CYS A 78 1.11 17.38 8.49
C CYS A 78 1.49 18.85 8.67
N GLN A 79 0.60 19.61 9.30
CA GLN A 79 0.87 21.01 9.64
C GLN A 79 1.23 21.13 11.11
N ARG A 80 2.29 21.88 11.41
CA ARG A 80 2.70 22.12 12.79
C ARG A 80 1.63 22.94 13.49
N ILE A 81 1.21 22.50 14.66
CA ILE A 81 0.32 23.26 15.53
C ILE A 81 1.09 24.51 15.95
N SER A 82 0.52 25.69 15.65
CA SER A 82 1.08 26.96 16.10
C SER A 82 0.73 27.13 17.58
N GLN A 83 1.72 27.42 18.42
CA GLN A 83 1.52 27.85 19.80
C GLN A 83 1.24 29.34 19.85
#